data_AF-A0A2G9PC30-F1
#
_entry.id   AF-A0A2G9PC30-F1
#
_cell.length_a   1.000
_cell.length_b   1.000
_cell.length_c   1.000
_cell.angle_alpha   90.00
_cell.angle_beta   90.00
_cell.angle_gamma   90.00
#
_symmetry.space_group_name_H-M   'P 1'
#
loop_
_entity.id
_entity.type
_entity.pdbx_description
1 polymer ?
#
loop_
_entity_poly.entity_id
_entity_poly.type
_entity_poly.pdbx_seq_one_letter_code
_entity_poly.pdbx_strand_id
1 'polypeptide(L)'
;MIAVIRIRGQIGIDKDIQETLFRLRIRRKYACVVIEPTKENIGMLKKVRNFVAYGEISKETHDELVKKRGEKVNGELKPFFRLHPPRGGAETKLHYPKGILGENKELDKLIGRML
;
A
#
# COMPACT_ATOMS: atom_id res chain seq x y z
N MET A 1 2.53 11.86 -5.32
CA MET A 1 2.50 11.10 -4.04
C MET A 1 2.42 9.63 -4.40
N ILE A 2 3.03 8.74 -3.63
CA ILE A 2 2.99 7.30 -3.87
C ILE A 2 2.15 6.66 -2.77
N ALA A 3 1.14 5.86 -3.13
CA ALA A 3 0.51 4.97 -2.17
C ALA A 3 1.15 3.60 -2.22
N VAL A 4 1.17 2.94 -1.06
CA VAL A 4 1.77 1.62 -0.87
C VAL A 4 0.79 0.77 -0.11
N ILE A 5 0.41 -0.37 -0.68
CA ILE A 5 -0.54 -1.32 -0.10
C ILE A 5 0.14 -2.65 0.11
N ARG A 6 0.05 -3.22 1.32
CA ARG A 6 0.54 -4.59 1.56
C ARG A 6 -0.46 -5.63 1.10
N ILE A 7 -0.05 -6.44 0.14
CA ILE A 7 -0.89 -7.49 -0.46
C ILE A 7 -0.63 -8.85 0.18
N ARG A 8 0.64 -9.17 0.51
CA ARG A 8 1.02 -10.45 1.11
C ARG A 8 1.05 -10.41 2.65
N GLY A 9 0.88 -11.59 3.27
CA GLY A 9 0.89 -11.79 4.73
C GLY A 9 2.27 -11.56 5.38
N GLN A 10 2.46 -12.01 6.62
CA GLN A 10 3.74 -11.93 7.34
C GLN A 10 4.50 -13.26 7.43
N ILE A 11 3.84 -14.38 7.13
CA ILE A 11 4.38 -15.73 7.30
C ILE A 11 5.49 -15.97 6.26
N GLY A 12 6.65 -16.42 6.72
CA GLY A 12 7.78 -16.81 5.86
C GLY A 12 8.50 -15.63 5.18
N ILE A 13 8.43 -14.42 5.76
CA ILE A 13 9.14 -13.25 5.24
C ILE A 13 10.50 -13.12 5.92
N ASP A 14 11.52 -12.79 5.13
CA ASP A 14 12.86 -12.47 5.65
C ASP A 14 12.79 -11.32 6.65
N LYS A 15 13.56 -11.45 7.74
CA LYS A 15 13.58 -10.47 8.84
C LYS A 15 13.84 -9.04 8.34
N ASP A 16 14.76 -8.89 7.38
CA ASP A 16 15.12 -7.63 6.74
C ASP A 16 13.95 -6.97 5.99
N ILE A 17 13.15 -7.77 5.28
CA ILE A 17 11.98 -7.30 4.54
C ILE A 17 10.87 -6.94 5.52
N GLN A 18 10.67 -7.76 6.55
CA GLN A 18 9.72 -7.47 7.62
C GLN A 18 10.05 -6.16 8.33
N GLU A 19 11.33 -5.91 8.63
CA GLU A 19 11.78 -4.66 9.24
C GLU A 19 11.53 -3.46 8.33
N THR A 20 11.81 -3.59 7.02
CA THR A 20 11.55 -2.53 6.04
C THR A 20 10.05 -2.18 6.00
N LEU A 21 9.17 -3.20 6.00
CA LEU A 21 7.72 -3.00 6.05
C LEU A 21 7.26 -2.36 7.38
N PHE A 22 7.94 -2.68 8.48
CA PHE A 22 7.65 -2.09 9.79
C PHE A 22 8.05 -0.61 9.85
N ARG A 23 9.19 -0.23 9.25
CA ARG A 23 9.65 1.16 9.11
C ARG A 23 8.69 1.99 8.26
N LEU A 24 8.16 1.42 7.17
CA LEU A 24 7.09 2.02 6.36
C LEU A 24 5.72 2.07 7.06
N ARG A 25 5.61 1.57 8.29
CA ARG A 25 4.37 1.51 9.09
C ARG A 25 3.30 0.55 8.53
N ILE A 26 3.67 -0.38 7.65
CA ILE A 26 2.75 -1.32 6.99
C ILE A 26 2.74 -2.68 7.69
N ARG A 27 2.02 -2.74 8.81
CA ARG A 27 2.03 -3.91 9.72
C ARG A 27 1.08 -5.04 9.35
N ARG A 28 -0.05 -4.76 8.69
CA ARG A 28 -1.09 -5.76 8.39
C ARG A 28 -1.36 -5.83 6.89
N LYS A 29 -1.97 -6.94 6.46
CA LYS A 29 -2.47 -7.10 5.09
C LYS A 29 -3.53 -6.01 4.80
N TYR A 30 -3.51 -5.45 3.60
CA TYR A 30 -4.36 -4.35 3.15
C TYR A 30 -4.23 -3.06 3.98
N ALA A 31 -3.12 -2.88 4.69
CA ALA A 31 -2.75 -1.56 5.18
C ALA A 31 -2.18 -0.75 4.00
N CYS A 32 -2.64 0.49 3.88
CA CYS A 32 -2.21 1.46 2.88
C CYS A 32 -1.49 2.62 3.57
N VAL A 33 -0.37 3.07 3.02
CA VAL A 33 0.36 4.26 3.48
C VAL A 33 0.66 5.13 2.28
N VAL A 34 0.48 6.44 2.45
CA VAL A 34 0.83 7.44 1.44
C VAL A 34 2.18 8.03 1.83
N ILE A 35 3.14 8.00 0.91
CA ILE A 35 4.51 8.46 1.10
C ILE A 35 4.92 9.41 -0.03
N GLU A 36 5.91 10.25 0.27
CA GLU A 36 6.53 11.11 -0.71
C GLU A 36 7.64 10.36 -1.48
N PRO A 37 7.84 10.66 -2.77
CA PRO A 37 8.85 10.01 -3.60
C PRO A 37 10.26 10.55 -3.29
N THR A 38 10.83 10.16 -2.15
CA THR A 38 12.26 10.39 -1.85
C THR A 38 13.11 9.22 -2.36
N LYS A 39 14.41 9.46 -2.63
CA LYS A 39 15.34 8.40 -3.09
C LYS A 39 15.37 7.20 -2.14
N GLU A 40 15.32 7.47 -0.84
CA GLU A 40 15.32 6.45 0.23
C GLU A 40 14.03 5.62 0.19
N ASN A 41 12.88 6.29 0.10
CA ASN A 41 11.58 5.63 0.01
C ASN A 41 11.50 4.75 -1.23
N ILE A 42 11.98 5.24 -2.38
CA ILE A 42 12.04 4.45 -3.63
C ILE A 42 12.94 3.23 -3.45
N GLY A 43 14.08 3.37 -2.77
CA GLY A 43 14.96 2.23 -2.42
C GLY A 43 14.25 1.18 -1.57
N MET A 44 13.52 1.62 -0.53
CA MET A 44 12.73 0.72 0.31
C MET A 44 11.65 -0.01 -0.48
N LEU A 45 10.92 0.70 -1.37
CA LEU A 45 9.88 0.12 -2.21
C LEU A 45 10.42 -0.95 -3.15
N LYS A 46 11.57 -0.71 -3.78
CA LYS A 46 12.23 -1.70 -4.64
C LYS A 46 12.59 -2.98 -3.88
N LYS A 47 13.01 -2.87 -2.61
CA LYS A 47 13.28 -4.02 -1.73
C LYS A 47 12.01 -4.81 -1.42
N VAL A 48 10.89 -4.13 -1.14
CA VAL A 48 9.62 -4.78 -0.72
C VAL A 48 8.67 -5.13 -1.86
N ARG A 49 9.02 -4.83 -3.12
CA ARG A 49 8.16 -4.94 -4.32
C ARG A 49 7.39 -6.27 -4.47
N ASN A 50 7.93 -7.38 -3.96
CA ASN A 50 7.30 -8.70 -4.05
C ASN A 50 6.13 -8.91 -3.08
N PHE A 51 5.95 -8.00 -2.11
CA PHE A 51 4.94 -8.11 -1.04
C PHE A 51 3.91 -6.98 -1.06
N VAL A 52 4.26 -5.87 -1.70
CA VAL A 52 3.43 -4.66 -1.76
C VAL A 52 3.06 -4.32 -3.20
N ALA A 53 1.95 -3.63 -3.35
CA ALA A 53 1.60 -2.87 -4.55
C ALA A 53 1.88 -1.40 -4.25
N TYR A 54 2.58 -0.70 -5.14
CA TYR A 54 2.80 0.74 -5.00
C TYR A 54 2.66 1.45 -6.34
N GLY A 55 2.35 2.73 -6.31
CA GLY A 55 2.04 3.50 -7.51
C GLY A 55 1.71 4.94 -7.19
N GLU A 56 1.78 5.79 -8.19
CA GLU A 56 1.35 7.17 -8.07
C GLU A 56 -0.16 7.25 -7.90
N ILE A 57 -0.60 8.14 -7.02
CA ILE A 57 -2.02 8.38 -6.76
C ILE A 57 -2.44 9.77 -7.19
N SER A 58 -3.66 9.88 -7.72
CA SER A 58 -4.35 11.14 -7.94
C SER A 58 -4.75 11.81 -6.63
N LYS A 59 -4.82 13.16 -6.63
CA LYS A 59 -5.29 13.94 -5.47
C LYS A 59 -6.74 13.57 -5.10
N GLU A 60 -7.58 13.35 -6.10
CA GLU A 60 -8.97 12.91 -5.92
C GLU A 60 -9.07 11.60 -5.11
N THR A 61 -8.27 10.59 -5.49
CA THR A 61 -8.24 9.30 -4.79
C THR A 61 -7.73 9.44 -3.35
N HIS A 62 -6.77 10.33 -3.12
CA HIS A 62 -6.27 10.64 -1.77
C HIS A 62 -7.38 11.23 -0.88
N ASP A 63 -8.15 12.18 -1.39
CA ASP A 63 -9.23 12.83 -0.64
C ASP A 63 -10.35 11.84 -0.30
N GLU A 64 -10.69 10.94 -1.24
CA GLU A 64 -11.61 9.84 -0.96
C GLU A 64 -11.10 8.89 0.14
N LEU A 65 -9.81 8.55 0.10
CA LEU A 65 -9.13 7.71 1.08
C LEU A 65 -9.25 8.30 2.49
N VAL A 66 -8.95 9.59 2.63
CA VAL A 66 -9.04 10.31 3.90
C VAL A 66 -10.49 10.39 4.38
N LYS A 67 -11.45 10.69 3.48
CA LYS A 67 -12.86 10.82 3.84
C LYS A 67 -13.50 9.51 4.29
N LYS A 68 -13.22 8.39 3.60
CA LYS A 68 -13.85 7.09 3.88
C LYS A 68 -13.11 6.26 4.92
N ARG A 69 -11.78 6.35 4.99
CA ARG A 69 -10.92 5.46 5.78
C ARG A 69 -9.97 6.19 6.75
N GLY A 70 -10.04 7.52 6.81
CA GLY A 70 -9.28 8.31 7.78
C GLY A 70 -9.74 8.05 9.20
N GLU A 71 -8.98 7.27 9.95
CA GLU A 71 -9.17 7.12 11.40
C GLU A 71 -8.34 8.17 12.14
N LYS A 72 -8.97 8.92 13.04
CA LYS A 72 -8.27 9.83 13.96
C LYS A 72 -8.01 9.12 15.29
N VAL A 73 -6.81 9.29 15.83
CA VAL A 73 -6.47 8.88 17.21
C VAL A 73 -5.93 10.11 17.90
N ASN A 74 -6.51 10.46 19.04
CA ASN A 74 -6.10 11.62 19.85
C ASN A 74 -6.09 12.93 19.05
N GLY A 75 -7.03 13.10 18.12
CA GLY A 75 -7.13 14.29 17.26
C GLY A 75 -6.26 14.26 16.00
N GLU A 76 -5.29 13.35 15.91
CA GLU A 76 -4.37 13.23 14.77
C GLU A 76 -4.79 12.10 13.82
N LEU A 77 -4.59 12.30 12.52
CA LEU A 77 -4.86 11.27 11.51
C LEU A 77 -3.82 10.15 11.65
N LYS A 78 -4.28 8.89 11.65
CA LYS A 78 -3.35 7.76 11.61
C LYS A 78 -2.46 7.84 10.37
N PRO A 79 -1.18 7.47 10.48
CA PRO A 79 -0.26 7.50 9.34
C PRO A 79 -0.49 6.37 8.33
N PHE A 80 -1.50 5.53 8.54
CA PHE A 80 -1.87 4.43 7.66
C PHE A 80 -3.39 4.32 7.58
N PHE A 81 -3.87 3.90 6.42
CA PHE A 81 -5.26 3.61 6.14
C PHE A 81 -5.48 2.09 6.15
N ARG A 82 -6.60 1.64 6.73
CA ARG A 82 -6.99 0.24 6.69
C ARG A 82 -7.99 0.05 5.56
N LEU A 83 -7.58 -0.68 4.53
CA LEU A 83 -8.42 -0.94 3.37
C LEU A 83 -9.18 -2.25 3.52
N HIS A 84 -10.33 -2.33 2.85
CA HIS A 84 -11.03 -3.60 2.66
C HIS A 84 -10.27 -4.43 1.60
N PRO A 85 -10.35 -5.77 1.63
CA PRO A 85 -9.90 -6.59 0.51
C PRO A 85 -10.52 -6.11 -0.83
N PRO A 86 -9.86 -6.34 -1.98
CA PRO A 86 -10.34 -5.84 -3.25
C PRO A 86 -11.64 -6.55 -3.66
N ARG A 87 -12.71 -5.78 -3.88
CA ARG A 87 -13.96 -6.31 -4.44
C ARG A 87 -13.71 -6.90 -5.83
N GLY A 88 -14.24 -8.09 -6.09
CA GLY A 88 -14.00 -8.85 -7.33
C GLY A 88 -12.70 -9.65 -7.37
N GLY A 89 -11.93 -9.67 -6.27
CA GLY A 89 -10.67 -10.38 -6.20
C GLY A 89 -9.52 -9.68 -6.95
N ALA A 90 -8.31 -10.23 -6.83
CA ALA A 90 -7.14 -9.75 -7.53
C ALA A 90 -6.08 -10.85 -7.63
N GLU A 91 -5.28 -10.83 -8.69
CA GLU A 91 -4.12 -11.72 -8.83
C GLU A 91 -2.97 -11.21 -7.95
N THR A 92 -2.85 -11.80 -6.77
CA THR A 92 -1.92 -11.38 -5.70
C THR A 92 -0.56 -12.08 -5.76
N LYS A 93 -0.37 -13.03 -6.68
CA LYS A 93 0.90 -13.77 -6.82
C LYS A 93 1.82 -13.13 -7.85
N LEU A 94 1.27 -12.46 -8.86
CA LEU A 94 2.01 -11.89 -9.99
C LEU A 94 2.22 -10.38 -9.85
N HIS A 95 3.28 -9.89 -10.51
CA HIS A 95 3.54 -8.46 -10.68
C HIS A 95 2.67 -7.86 -11.79
N TYR A 96 2.42 -6.55 -11.69
CA TYR A 96 1.80 -5.77 -12.78
C TYR A 96 2.62 -5.93 -14.08
N PRO A 97 1.98 -6.08 -15.26
CA PRO A 97 0.54 -5.91 -15.55
C PRO A 97 -0.34 -7.15 -15.33
N LYS A 98 0.24 -8.34 -15.16
CA LYS A 98 -0.55 -9.58 -15.03
C LYS A 98 -1.19 -9.76 -13.66
N GLY A 99 -0.63 -9.14 -12.62
CA GLY A 99 -1.20 -9.08 -11.28
C GLY A 99 -1.09 -7.70 -10.67
N ILE A 100 -1.12 -7.61 -9.35
CA ILE A 100 -1.15 -6.32 -8.64
C ILE A 100 0.15 -5.98 -7.88
N LEU A 101 1.10 -6.91 -7.77
CA LEU A 101 2.34 -6.65 -7.02
C LEU A 101 3.28 -5.69 -7.75
N GLY A 102 4.15 -5.05 -6.96
CA GLY A 102 5.17 -4.13 -7.45
C GLY A 102 4.62 -2.78 -7.84
N GLU A 103 5.27 -2.15 -8.81
CA GLU A 103 4.87 -0.86 -9.36
C GLU A 103 3.65 -1.03 -10.26
N ASN A 104 2.52 -0.47 -9.83
CA ASN A 104 1.24 -0.60 -10.49
C ASN A 104 0.73 0.78 -10.93
N LYS A 105 0.63 0.98 -12.24
CA LYS A 105 0.12 2.23 -12.83
C LYS A 105 -1.39 2.41 -12.64
N GLU A 106 -2.11 1.33 -12.33
CA GLU A 106 -3.55 1.32 -12.12
C GLU A 106 -3.92 1.23 -10.62
N LEU A 107 -3.05 1.73 -9.74
CA LEU A 107 -3.26 1.65 -8.30
C LEU A 107 -4.54 2.38 -7.85
N ASP A 108 -4.89 3.50 -8.48
CA ASP A 108 -6.13 4.24 -8.19
C ASP A 108 -7.37 3.35 -8.37
N LYS A 109 -7.42 2.54 -9.44
CA LYS A 109 -8.51 1.57 -9.67
C LYS A 109 -8.53 0.47 -8.60
N LEU A 110 -7.36 0.05 -8.12
CA LEU A 110 -7.27 -0.95 -7.04
C LEU A 110 -7.77 -0.38 -5.72
N ILE A 111 -7.39 0.85 -5.38
CA ILE A 111 -7.85 1.55 -4.18
C ILE A 111 -9.37 1.73 -4.24
N GLY A 112 -9.92 2.16 -5.38
CA GLY A 112 -11.37 2.29 -5.56
C GLY A 112 -12.16 1.00 -5.29
N ARG A 113 -11.59 -0.17 -5.63
CA ARG A 113 -12.19 -1.50 -5.31
C ARG A 113 -12.06 -1.90 -3.84
N MET A 114 -11.17 -1.25 -3.08
CA MET A 114 -10.86 -1.53 -1.68
C MET A 114 -11.47 -0.51 -0.70
N LEU A 115 -11.97 0.62 -1.20
CA LEU A 115 -12.75 1.62 -0.45
C LEU A 115 -14.19 1.14 -0.22
#